data_AF-A0AA42K0L0-F1
#
_entry.id   AF-A0AA42K0L0-F1
#
_cell.length_a   1.000
_cell.length_b   1.000
_cell.length_c   1.000
_cell.angle_alpha   90.00
_cell.angle_beta   90.00
_cell.angle_gamma   90.00
#
_symmetry.space_group_name_H-M   'P 1'
#
loop_
_entity.id
_entity.type
_entity.pdbx_description
1 polymer ?
#
loop_
_entity_poly.entity_id
_entity_poly.type
_entity_poly.pdbx_seq_one_letter_code
_entity_poly.pdbx_strand_id
1 'polypeptide(L)'
;NTAANLLLTTIGGPKELTAFLHNMGDHVTRLDRWEPELNEAIPNDERDTTMPAAMATTLRKLLTGELLTLASRQQLIDWMEADKVTGPLLRSALPAGWFIADKSGAGERGSRGIIAALGPDGKPSRIVVIYTTGSQATMDERNRQIAEIGASLIKHW
;
A
#
# COMPACT_ATOMS: atom_id res chain seq x y z
N ASN A 1 11.68 6.05 -6.02
CA ASN A 1 11.21 7.11 -6.93
C ASN A 1 11.63 6.85 -8.37
N THR A 2 12.90 6.97 -8.76
CA THR A 2 13.34 6.77 -10.17
C THR A 2 12.89 5.44 -10.78
N ALA A 3 13.00 4.32 -10.05
CA ALA A 3 12.54 3.02 -10.54
C ALA A 3 11.02 3.01 -10.85
N ALA A 4 10.21 3.66 -10.02
CA ALA A 4 8.77 3.78 -10.25
C ALA A 4 8.48 4.64 -11.50
N ASN A 5 9.19 5.76 -11.67
CA ASN A 5 9.06 6.57 -12.88
C ASN A 5 9.46 5.77 -14.13
N LEU A 6 10.57 5.03 -14.12
CA LEU A 6 10.98 4.22 -15.28
C LEU A 6 9.92 3.15 -15.62
N LEU A 7 9.36 2.46 -14.61
CA LEU A 7 8.28 1.50 -14.83
C LEU A 7 7.02 2.18 -15.37
N LEU A 8 6.62 3.33 -14.83
CA LEU A 8 5.51 4.13 -15.36
C LEU A 8 5.72 4.50 -16.82
N THR A 9 6.94 4.90 -17.22
CA THR A 9 7.25 5.19 -18.63
C THR A 9 6.97 3.99 -19.53
N THR A 10 7.28 2.76 -19.09
CA THR A 10 7.05 1.56 -19.91
C THR A 10 5.57 1.28 -20.22
N ILE A 11 4.66 1.77 -19.37
CA ILE A 11 3.21 1.59 -19.56
C ILE A 11 2.51 2.82 -20.13
N GLY A 12 3.21 3.94 -20.37
CA GLY A 12 2.61 5.18 -20.86
C GLY A 12 2.28 6.23 -19.79
N GLY A 13 2.79 6.06 -18.57
CA GLY A 13 2.71 7.03 -17.48
C GLY A 13 1.49 6.89 -16.56
N PRO A 14 1.25 7.86 -15.66
CA PRO A 14 0.18 7.82 -14.65
C PRO A 14 -1.22 7.53 -15.20
N LYS A 15 -1.54 8.11 -16.36
CA LYS A 15 -2.83 7.92 -17.03
C LYS A 15 -3.10 6.45 -17.34
N GLU A 16 -2.10 5.71 -17.82
CA GLU A 16 -2.28 4.32 -18.21
C GLU A 16 -2.32 3.38 -17.01
N LEU A 17 -1.68 3.74 -15.88
CA LEU A 17 -1.92 3.05 -14.62
C LEU A 17 -3.38 3.24 -14.16
N THR A 18 -3.90 4.46 -14.23
CA THR A 18 -5.31 4.74 -13.90
C THR A 18 -6.26 3.99 -14.84
N ALA A 19 -5.95 3.92 -16.14
CA ALA A 19 -6.73 3.15 -17.11
C ALA A 19 -6.71 1.64 -16.79
N PHE A 20 -5.54 1.08 -16.44
CA PHE A 20 -5.42 -0.30 -15.98
C PHE A 20 -6.32 -0.58 -14.76
N LEU A 21 -6.27 0.28 -13.74
CA LEU A 21 -7.10 0.18 -12.53
C LEU A 21 -8.60 0.22 -12.87
N HIS A 22 -9.00 1.18 -13.71
CA HIS A 22 -10.38 1.30 -14.18
C HIS A 22 -10.86 0.04 -14.92
N ASN A 23 -10.03 -0.53 -15.78
CA ASN A 23 -10.35 -1.73 -16.56
C ASN A 23 -10.50 -2.99 -15.68
N MET A 24 -9.82 -3.07 -14.53
CA MET A 24 -10.02 -4.15 -13.55
C MET A 24 -11.14 -3.85 -12.53
N GLY A 25 -11.89 -2.76 -12.73
CA GLY A 25 -13.06 -2.37 -11.94
C GLY A 25 -12.75 -1.55 -10.69
N ASP A 26 -11.59 -0.89 -10.62
CA ASP A 26 -11.31 0.16 -9.64
C ASP A 26 -11.55 1.53 -10.29
N HIS A 27 -12.73 2.09 -10.04
CA HIS A 27 -13.14 3.40 -10.57
C HIS A 27 -12.84 4.55 -9.60
N VAL A 28 -12.06 4.31 -8.55
CA VAL A 28 -11.78 5.27 -7.47
C VAL A 28 -10.31 5.63 -7.43
N THR A 29 -9.43 4.64 -7.43
CA THR A 29 -7.98 4.86 -7.37
C THR A 29 -7.49 5.53 -8.65
N ARG A 30 -6.71 6.60 -8.51
CA ARG A 30 -6.13 7.34 -9.62
C ARG A 30 -4.69 7.74 -9.34
N LEU A 31 -3.89 7.76 -10.40
CA LEU A 31 -2.56 8.32 -10.42
C LEU A 31 -2.49 9.37 -11.53
N ASP A 32 -2.08 10.58 -11.17
CA ASP A 32 -2.11 11.75 -12.05
C ASP A 32 -0.70 12.33 -12.25
N ARG A 33 0.21 12.11 -11.30
CA ARG A 33 1.57 12.67 -11.30
C ARG A 33 2.64 11.60 -11.16
N TRP A 34 3.88 12.02 -11.41
CA TRP A 34 5.08 11.21 -11.27
C TRP A 34 5.68 11.37 -9.87
N GLU A 35 6.69 10.58 -9.56
CA GLU A 35 7.52 10.82 -8.39
C GLU A 35 8.48 11.99 -8.66
N PRO A 36 8.69 12.91 -7.68
CA PRO A 36 8.12 12.91 -6.33
C PRO A 36 6.78 13.66 -6.16
N GLU A 37 6.26 14.32 -7.20
CA GLU A 37 5.14 15.28 -7.10
C GLU A 37 3.82 14.65 -6.62
N LEU A 38 3.62 13.34 -6.83
CA LEU A 38 2.45 12.61 -6.34
C LEU A 38 2.31 12.62 -4.80
N ASN A 39 3.38 12.95 -4.06
CA ASN A 39 3.40 12.94 -2.59
C ASN A 39 2.96 14.26 -1.95
N GLU A 40 2.48 15.23 -2.74
CA GLU A 40 2.13 16.56 -2.25
C GLU A 40 0.97 16.52 -1.24
N ALA A 41 -0.03 15.65 -1.44
CA ALA A 41 -1.16 15.47 -0.53
C ALA A 41 -1.93 16.76 -0.18
N ILE A 42 -2.19 17.62 -1.18
CA ILE A 42 -2.97 18.86 -0.97
C ILE A 42 -4.37 18.50 -0.42
N PRO A 43 -4.86 19.16 0.65
CA PRO A 43 -6.20 18.94 1.14
C PRO A 43 -7.25 19.20 0.06
N ASN A 44 -8.17 18.24 -0.13
CA ASN A 44 -9.23 18.23 -1.15
C ASN A 44 -8.73 18.12 -2.61
N ASP A 45 -7.44 17.88 -2.84
CA ASP A 45 -6.95 17.48 -4.17
C ASP A 45 -7.18 15.97 -4.34
N GLU A 46 -8.00 15.61 -5.32
CA GLU A 46 -8.32 14.21 -5.61
C GLU A 46 -7.20 13.48 -6.37
N ARG A 47 -6.21 14.21 -6.89
CA ARG A 47 -5.10 13.59 -7.65
C ARG A 47 -4.25 12.68 -6.77
N ASP A 48 -3.82 11.56 -7.35
CA ASP A 48 -2.97 10.56 -6.68
C ASP A 48 -3.58 9.96 -5.40
N THR A 49 -4.90 9.82 -5.38
CA THR A 49 -5.65 9.30 -4.23
C THR A 49 -6.25 7.92 -4.48
N THR A 50 -6.62 7.28 -3.38
CA THR A 50 -7.42 6.06 -3.33
C THR A 50 -8.35 6.13 -2.11
N MET A 51 -9.30 5.21 -2.02
CA MET A 51 -10.05 4.93 -0.79
C MET A 51 -9.54 3.64 -0.15
N PRO A 52 -9.51 3.51 1.19
CA PRO A 52 -9.08 2.27 1.86
C PRO A 52 -9.77 1.01 1.32
N ALA A 53 -11.08 1.07 1.08
CA ALA A 53 -11.85 -0.05 0.53
C ALA A 53 -11.50 -0.36 -0.94
N ALA A 54 -11.28 0.66 -1.77
CA ALA A 54 -10.87 0.49 -3.17
C ALA A 54 -9.49 -0.18 -3.25
N MET A 55 -8.50 0.37 -2.53
CA MET A 55 -7.15 -0.19 -2.46
C MET A 55 -7.14 -1.62 -1.92
N ALA A 56 -7.88 -1.93 -0.85
CA ALA A 56 -7.95 -3.28 -0.30
C ALA A 56 -8.54 -4.28 -1.32
N THR A 57 -9.59 -3.86 -2.04
CA THR A 57 -10.23 -4.68 -3.07
C THR A 57 -9.31 -4.90 -4.27
N THR A 58 -8.64 -3.85 -4.73
CA THR A 58 -7.67 -3.88 -5.83
C THR A 58 -6.49 -4.78 -5.50
N LEU A 59 -5.88 -4.61 -4.33
CA LEU A 59 -4.78 -5.44 -3.86
C LEU A 59 -5.21 -6.92 -3.76
N ARG A 60 -6.43 -7.20 -3.27
CA ARG A 60 -6.96 -8.57 -3.23
C ARG A 60 -7.06 -9.18 -4.61
N LYS A 61 -7.60 -8.45 -5.59
CA LYS A 61 -7.69 -8.92 -6.99
C LYS A 61 -6.30 -9.21 -7.57
N LEU A 62 -5.31 -8.35 -7.30
CA LEU A 62 -3.94 -8.53 -7.77
C LEU A 62 -3.23 -9.72 -7.14
N LEU A 63 -3.42 -9.96 -5.84
CA LEU A 63 -2.70 -11.03 -5.12
C LEU A 63 -3.38 -12.40 -5.25
N THR A 64 -4.71 -12.46 -5.31
CA THR A 64 -5.44 -13.75 -5.26
C THR A 64 -6.39 -13.98 -6.42
N GLY A 65 -6.76 -12.94 -7.18
CA GLY A 65 -7.68 -13.08 -8.32
C GLY A 65 -7.03 -13.64 -9.58
N GLU A 66 -7.81 -13.78 -10.65
CA GLU A 66 -7.34 -14.33 -11.93
C GLU A 66 -6.82 -13.26 -12.91
N LEU A 67 -6.63 -12.01 -12.45
CA LEU A 67 -6.13 -10.91 -13.27
C LEU A 67 -4.66 -11.13 -13.69
N LEU A 68 -3.86 -11.71 -12.78
CA LEU A 68 -2.46 -12.02 -12.99
C LEU A 68 -2.27 -13.53 -13.10
N THR A 69 -1.28 -13.96 -13.89
CA THR A 69 -0.84 -15.36 -13.89
C THR A 69 -0.41 -15.78 -12.49
N LEU A 70 -0.46 -17.07 -12.18
CA LEU A 70 -0.03 -17.56 -10.87
C LEU A 70 1.41 -17.16 -10.53
N ALA A 71 2.31 -17.19 -11.52
CA ALA A 71 3.69 -16.75 -11.36
C ALA A 71 3.79 -15.24 -11.05
N SER A 72 3.01 -14.39 -11.74
CA SER A 72 2.99 -12.95 -11.48
C SER A 72 2.38 -12.60 -10.13
N ARG A 73 1.35 -13.33 -9.68
CA ARG A 73 0.81 -13.21 -8.32
C ARG A 73 1.87 -13.50 -7.27
N GLN A 74 2.59 -14.61 -7.43
CA GLN A 74 3.66 -14.99 -6.52
C GLN A 74 4.80 -13.96 -6.54
N GLN A 75 5.19 -13.48 -7.72
CA GLN A 75 6.23 -12.45 -7.81
C GLN A 75 5.86 -11.16 -7.07
N LEU A 76 4.60 -10.72 -7.18
CA LEU A 76 4.13 -9.52 -6.50
C LEU A 76 4.15 -9.68 -4.98
N ILE A 77 3.68 -10.83 -4.47
CA ILE A 77 3.71 -11.08 -3.03
C ILE A 77 5.14 -11.23 -2.50
N ASP A 78 6.04 -11.88 -3.25
CA ASP A 78 7.46 -12.03 -2.87
C ASP A 78 8.17 -10.67 -2.74
N TRP A 79 7.91 -9.74 -3.68
CA TRP A 79 8.47 -8.39 -3.60
C TRP A 79 7.94 -7.61 -2.39
N MET A 80 6.66 -7.76 -2.07
CA MET A 80 6.05 -7.13 -0.90
C MET A 80 6.51 -7.77 0.42
N GLU A 81 6.72 -9.09 0.45
CA GLU A 81 7.29 -9.80 1.61
C GLU A 81 8.70 -9.33 1.91
N ALA A 82 9.51 -9.13 0.86
CA ALA A 82 10.88 -8.67 0.95
C ALA A 82 11.06 -7.16 1.19
N ASP A 83 10.00 -6.41 1.52
CA ASP A 83 10.11 -4.97 1.83
C ASP A 83 11.10 -4.72 3.00
N LYS A 84 11.94 -3.71 2.83
CA LYS A 84 13.04 -3.35 3.74
C LYS A 84 12.84 -2.00 4.45
N VAL A 85 11.80 -1.24 4.10
CA VAL A 85 11.59 0.14 4.58
C VAL A 85 10.29 0.32 5.38
N THR A 86 9.63 -0.78 5.75
CA THR A 86 8.35 -0.80 6.50
C THR A 86 8.50 -1.19 7.97
N GLY A 87 9.72 -1.47 8.42
CA GLY A 87 10.03 -1.98 9.78
C GLY A 87 9.27 -1.28 10.92
N PRO A 88 9.26 0.06 11.01
CA PRO A 88 8.60 0.79 12.10
C PRO A 88 7.06 0.75 12.12
N LEU A 89 6.41 0.08 11.15
CA LEU A 89 4.96 0.03 11.02
C LEU A 89 4.40 -1.31 11.52
N LEU A 90 3.56 -1.99 10.72
CA LEU A 90 2.94 -3.27 11.09
C LEU A 90 3.98 -4.34 11.45
N ARG A 91 5.15 -4.35 10.77
CA ARG A 91 6.25 -5.28 11.05
C ARG A 91 6.76 -5.19 12.49
N SER A 92 6.71 -4.01 13.12
CA SER A 92 7.16 -3.83 14.50
C SER A 92 6.26 -4.49 15.54
N ALA A 93 5.00 -4.77 15.19
CA ALA A 93 4.00 -5.40 16.04
C ALA A 93 3.73 -6.87 15.69
N LEU A 94 4.43 -7.43 14.69
CA LEU A 94 4.13 -8.74 14.16
C LEU A 94 4.69 -9.86 15.08
N PRO A 95 3.86 -10.81 15.56
CA PRO A 95 4.35 -11.93 16.35
C PRO A 95 5.27 -12.84 15.54
N ALA A 96 6.13 -13.60 16.24
CA ALA A 96 6.96 -14.62 15.60
C ALA A 96 6.09 -15.66 14.86
N GLY A 97 6.56 -16.11 13.69
CA GLY A 97 5.85 -17.09 12.86
C GLY A 97 4.72 -16.53 12.01
N TRP A 98 4.42 -15.24 12.10
CA TRP A 98 3.48 -14.58 11.19
C TRP A 98 4.13 -14.24 9.85
N PHE A 99 3.29 -14.22 8.81
CA PHE A 99 3.64 -13.73 7.49
C PHE A 99 3.19 -12.28 7.32
N ILE A 100 3.98 -11.49 6.58
CA ILE A 100 3.58 -10.17 6.10
C ILE A 100 4.22 -9.87 4.74
N ALA A 101 3.40 -9.44 3.80
CA ALA A 101 3.79 -8.83 2.54
C ALA A 101 3.19 -7.42 2.50
N ASP A 102 4.03 -6.39 2.52
CA ASP A 102 3.58 -5.01 2.70
C ASP A 102 4.25 -4.00 1.77
N LYS A 103 3.67 -2.80 1.73
CA LYS A 103 4.26 -1.61 1.14
C LYS A 103 3.80 -0.39 1.91
N SER A 104 4.73 0.46 2.34
CA SER A 104 4.40 1.76 2.95
C SER A 104 4.61 2.95 2.04
N GLY A 105 3.93 4.06 2.37
CA GLY A 105 4.08 5.37 1.74
C GLY A 105 4.15 6.49 2.78
N ALA A 106 4.96 7.49 2.52
CA ALA A 106 5.09 8.70 3.31
C ALA A 106 5.11 9.90 2.37
N GLY A 107 4.40 10.97 2.72
CA GLY A 107 4.32 12.16 1.90
C GLY A 107 4.22 13.43 2.73
N GLU A 108 4.03 14.54 2.05
CA GLU A 108 3.85 15.85 2.65
C GLU A 108 2.60 15.91 3.53
N ARG A 109 2.50 16.98 4.33
CA ARG A 109 1.33 17.29 5.18
C ARG A 109 0.97 16.15 6.13
N GLY A 110 1.98 15.51 6.71
CA GLY A 110 1.78 14.43 7.68
C GLY A 110 1.27 13.13 7.07
N SER A 111 1.30 12.98 5.74
CA SER A 111 0.78 11.78 5.08
C SER A 111 1.61 10.55 5.41
N ARG A 112 0.95 9.46 5.81
CA ARG A 112 1.56 8.15 6.07
C ARG A 112 0.55 7.05 5.77
N GLY A 113 1.00 5.93 5.24
CA GLY A 113 0.14 4.78 5.04
C GLY A 113 0.89 3.48 4.79
N ILE A 114 0.14 2.39 4.83
CA ILE A 114 0.62 1.03 4.57
C ILE A 114 -0.52 0.18 4.02
N ILE A 115 -0.17 -0.67 3.05
CA ILE A 115 -1.01 -1.78 2.58
C ILE A 115 -0.28 -3.08 2.89
N ALA A 116 -0.99 -4.11 3.34
CA ALA A 116 -0.38 -5.38 3.69
C ALA A 116 -1.33 -6.57 3.48
N ALA A 117 -0.76 -7.71 3.09
CA ALA A 117 -1.37 -9.02 3.25
C ALA A 117 -0.62 -9.75 4.39
N LEU A 118 -1.32 -10.20 5.42
CA LEU A 118 -0.70 -10.78 6.63
C LEU A 118 -1.56 -11.88 7.25
N GLY A 119 -0.95 -12.67 8.13
CA GLY A 119 -1.63 -13.71 8.92
C GLY A 119 -0.68 -14.64 9.70
N PRO A 120 -1.24 -15.49 10.59
CA PRO A 120 -0.46 -16.45 11.38
C PRO A 120 0.05 -17.61 10.53
N ASP A 121 0.88 -18.47 11.15
CA ASP A 121 1.38 -19.73 10.57
C ASP A 121 2.09 -19.58 9.22
N GLY A 122 2.81 -18.47 9.04
CA GLY A 122 3.56 -18.18 7.82
C GLY A 122 2.69 -17.98 6.58
N LYS A 123 1.40 -17.65 6.73
CA LYS A 123 0.49 -17.49 5.58
C LYS A 123 -0.36 -16.21 5.65
N PRO A 124 -0.52 -15.47 4.53
CA PRO A 124 -1.45 -14.35 4.47
C PRO A 124 -2.89 -14.86 4.48
N SER A 125 -3.76 -14.25 5.30
CA SER A 125 -5.20 -14.56 5.32
C SER A 125 -6.10 -13.34 5.31
N ARG A 126 -5.55 -12.13 5.55
CA ARG A 126 -6.29 -10.86 5.47
C ARG A 126 -5.47 -9.78 4.77
N ILE A 127 -6.17 -8.81 4.22
CA ILE A 127 -5.60 -7.56 3.71
C ILE A 127 -5.94 -6.43 4.68
N VAL A 128 -4.94 -5.61 4.99
CA VAL A 128 -5.06 -4.42 5.83
C VAL A 128 -4.56 -3.22 5.05
N VAL A 129 -5.32 -2.12 5.12
CA VAL A 129 -5.00 -0.84 4.48
C VAL A 129 -5.21 0.26 5.51
N ILE A 130 -4.17 1.06 5.77
CA ILE A 130 -4.19 2.16 6.73
C ILE A 130 -3.60 3.39 6.05
N TYR A 131 -4.32 4.52 6.13
CA TYR A 131 -3.87 5.82 5.67
C TYR A 131 -4.15 6.89 6.72
N THR A 132 -3.28 7.88 6.80
CA THR A 132 -3.47 9.13 7.55
C THR A 132 -2.84 10.28 6.78
N THR A 133 -3.43 11.47 6.87
CA THR A 133 -2.94 12.71 6.28
C THR A 133 -3.48 13.91 7.06
N GLY A 134 -2.84 15.07 6.93
CA GLY A 134 -3.22 16.33 7.59
C GLY A 134 -2.67 16.51 9.00
N SER A 135 -1.97 15.52 9.56
CA SER A 135 -1.37 15.62 10.90
C SER A 135 -0.10 16.48 10.89
N GLN A 136 0.15 17.20 11.99
CA GLN A 136 1.44 17.86 12.26
C GLN A 136 2.39 16.99 13.07
N ALA A 137 1.97 15.76 13.40
CA ALA A 137 2.79 14.83 14.16
C ALA A 137 4.07 14.44 13.41
N THR A 138 5.12 14.19 14.17
CA THR A 138 6.42 13.71 13.70
C THR A 138 6.29 12.37 12.97
N MET A 139 7.34 11.97 12.24
CA MET A 139 7.37 10.67 11.57
C MET A 139 7.23 9.51 12.57
N ASP A 140 7.91 9.61 13.72
CA ASP A 140 7.90 8.55 14.74
C ASP A 140 6.54 8.41 15.42
N GLU A 141 5.83 9.52 15.67
CA GLU A 141 4.45 9.49 16.16
C GLU A 141 3.51 8.81 15.17
N ARG A 142 3.59 9.17 13.88
CA ARG A 142 2.77 8.56 12.84
C ARG A 142 3.08 7.07 12.64
N ASN A 143 4.35 6.69 12.68
CA ASN A 143 4.77 5.29 12.62
C ASN A 143 4.22 4.49 13.81
N ARG A 144 4.37 5.02 15.03
CA ARG A 144 3.86 4.41 16.26
C ARG A 144 2.34 4.24 16.23
N GLN A 145 1.58 5.23 15.75
CA GLN A 145 0.12 5.09 15.64
C GLN A 145 -0.29 3.96 14.68
N ILE A 146 0.38 3.83 13.52
CA ILE A 146 0.13 2.71 12.62
C ILE A 146 0.50 1.37 13.27
N ALA A 147 1.61 1.31 14.01
CA ALA A 147 2.02 0.11 14.73
C ALA A 147 1.03 -0.28 15.84
N GLU A 148 0.51 0.68 16.60
CA GLU A 148 -0.50 0.48 17.66
C GLU A 148 -1.83 -0.04 17.07
N ILE A 149 -2.28 0.52 15.94
CA ILE A 149 -3.44 -0.01 15.20
C ILE A 149 -3.18 -1.45 14.77
N GLY A 150 -1.99 -1.74 14.24
CA GLY A 150 -1.55 -3.10 13.88
C GLY A 150 -1.59 -4.07 15.06
N ALA A 151 -1.02 -3.68 16.20
CA ALA A 151 -1.03 -4.47 17.42
C ALA A 151 -2.45 -4.76 17.92
N SER A 152 -3.34 -3.76 17.87
CA SER A 152 -4.75 -3.94 18.22
C SER A 152 -5.46 -4.90 17.28
N LEU A 153 -5.24 -4.77 15.97
CA LEU A 153 -5.79 -5.68 14.96
C LEU A 153 -5.32 -7.12 15.15
N ILE A 154 -4.03 -7.32 15.47
CA ILE A 154 -3.45 -8.65 15.73
C ILE A 154 -3.99 -9.26 17.04
N LYS A 155 -4.18 -8.44 18.07
CA LYS A 155 -4.80 -8.87 19.34
C LYS A 155 -6.25 -9.34 19.15
N HIS A 156 -6.97 -8.73 18.21
CA HIS A 156 -8.35 -9.02 17.88
C HIS A 156 -8.50 -9.74 16.53
N TRP A 157 -7.49 -10.53 16.15
CA TRP A 157 -7.45 -11.25 14.88
C TRP A 157 -8.63 -12.20 14.75
#